data_AF-A0A3C2CNZ9-F1
#
_entry.id   AF-A0A3C2CNZ9-F1
#
_cell.length_a   1.000
_cell.length_b   1.000
_cell.length_c   1.000
_cell.angle_alpha   90.00
_cell.angle_beta   90.00
_cell.angle_gamma   90.00
#
_symmetry.space_group_name_H-M   'P 1'
#
loop_
_entity.id
_entity.type
_entity.pdbx_description
1 polymer ?
#
loop_
_entity_poly.entity_id
_entity_poly.type
_entity_poly.pdbx_seq_one_letter_code
_entity_poly.pdbx_strand_id
1 'polypeptide(L)'
;LGPLTWLVWSAMDKSATWREVRKTALKIGTAFIATGVWWMVGLFIQAQYGLPTLRLTENYRVVSDAATAPELFRGLGYWYFYGQGRVGAWIEPSTAYTRWALPLSFALPLLALLVSAFVKFRYRGHLLALMFISMLIAIGSHPYDSPSLLGRVFREWTLSDSGLALRSTPRVLPLLLLSLAVFLGAGIAALSSFRPRVEHFATILISLLIIGNLSPLWMGNLLGETVQRPEKIPEYWHETADYLESNGSKTRVLEIPGADFSAYRWGNSGDPVLPGLMDRPYASRELIPLGTGPSAELLVAFDREIQEGRFNKNSLAP
;
A
#
# COMPACT_ATOMS: atom_id res chain seq x y z
N LEU A 1 -8.38 -12.08 7.40
CA LEU A 1 -9.20 -11.35 8.40
C LEU A 1 -10.69 -11.42 8.09
N GLY A 2 -11.19 -10.84 6.99
CA GLY A 2 -12.63 -10.86 6.66
C GLY A 2 -13.31 -12.24 6.68
N PRO A 3 -12.81 -13.25 5.93
CA PRO A 3 -13.39 -14.60 5.98
C PRO A 3 -13.31 -15.25 7.37
N LEU A 4 -12.24 -14.98 8.12
CA LEU A 4 -12.05 -15.50 9.47
C LEU A 4 -13.08 -14.90 10.44
N THR A 5 -13.27 -13.58 10.42
CA THR A 5 -14.27 -12.92 11.27
C THR A 5 -15.68 -13.36 10.90
N TRP A 6 -15.97 -13.63 9.63
CA TRP A 6 -17.25 -14.19 9.19
C TRP A 6 -17.48 -15.59 9.75
N LEU A 7 -16.51 -16.49 9.56
CA LEU A 7 -16.62 -17.88 10.02
C LEU A 7 -16.79 -17.97 11.54
N VAL A 8 -16.02 -17.20 12.30
CA VAL A 8 -16.14 -17.14 13.77
C VAL A 8 -17.51 -16.57 14.16
N TRP A 9 -17.93 -15.47 13.53
CA TRP A 9 -19.23 -14.87 13.80
C TRP A 9 -20.39 -15.84 13.51
N SER A 10 -20.34 -16.54 12.38
CA SER A 10 -21.35 -17.52 12.00
C SER A 10 -21.52 -18.64 13.01
N ALA A 11 -20.42 -19.06 13.66
CA ALA A 11 -20.43 -20.03 14.74
C ALA A 11 -21.07 -19.47 16.02
N MET A 12 -20.68 -18.23 16.39
CA MET A 12 -21.16 -17.55 17.59
C MET A 12 -22.66 -17.26 17.52
N ASP A 13 -23.15 -16.82 16.37
CA ASP A 13 -24.58 -16.54 16.11
C ASP A 13 -25.37 -17.80 15.70
N LYS A 14 -24.75 -18.99 15.80
CA LYS A 14 -25.37 -20.30 15.53
C LYS A 14 -25.97 -20.46 14.11
N SER A 15 -25.60 -19.58 13.18
CA SER A 15 -25.97 -19.71 11.76
C SER A 15 -25.26 -20.87 11.07
N ALA A 16 -24.14 -21.32 11.64
CA ALA A 16 -23.40 -22.52 11.24
C ALA A 16 -22.85 -23.22 12.49
N THR A 17 -22.70 -24.53 12.42
CA THR A 17 -22.06 -25.32 13.47
C THR A 17 -20.54 -25.15 13.43
N TRP A 18 -19.85 -25.32 14.57
CA TRP A 18 -18.38 -25.35 14.63
C TRP A 18 -17.75 -26.44 13.74
N ARG A 19 -18.52 -27.48 13.39
CA ARG A 19 -18.08 -28.52 12.45
C ARG A 19 -18.07 -27.98 11.02
N GLU A 20 -19.12 -27.28 10.61
CA GLU A 20 -19.18 -26.63 9.29
C GLU A 20 -18.13 -25.54 9.15
N VAL A 21 -17.94 -24.72 10.19
CA VAL A 21 -16.90 -23.68 10.20
C VAL A 21 -15.52 -24.27 9.99
N ARG A 22 -15.16 -25.35 10.71
CA ARG A 22 -13.89 -26.06 10.50
C ARG A 22 -13.77 -26.65 9.11
N LYS A 23 -14.83 -27.28 8.59
CA LYS A 23 -14.83 -27.86 7.24
C LYS A 23 -14.64 -26.77 6.17
N THR A 24 -15.31 -25.64 6.30
CA THR A 24 -15.18 -24.50 5.39
C THR A 24 -13.82 -23.84 5.50
N ALA A 25 -13.31 -23.64 6.72
CA ALA A 25 -11.96 -23.13 6.95
C ALA A 25 -10.90 -24.03 6.31
N LEU A 26 -11.03 -25.36 6.45
CA LEU A 26 -10.12 -26.31 5.82
C LEU A 26 -10.20 -26.22 4.29
N LYS A 27 -11.41 -26.19 3.71
CA LYS A 27 -11.56 -26.03 2.25
C LYS A 27 -10.90 -24.76 1.72
N ILE A 28 -11.15 -23.62 2.38
CA ILE A 28 -10.56 -22.33 2.00
C ILE A 28 -9.03 -22.38 2.18
N GLY A 29 -8.55 -22.92 3.31
CA GLY A 29 -7.13 -23.05 3.60
C GLY A 29 -6.40 -23.94 2.59
N THR A 30 -6.97 -25.10 2.25
CA THR A 30 -6.43 -26.00 1.23
C THR A 30 -6.40 -25.32 -0.13
N ALA A 31 -7.47 -24.64 -0.54
CA ALA A 31 -7.50 -23.91 -1.80
C ALA A 31 -6.42 -22.81 -1.82
N PHE A 32 -6.33 -22.01 -0.75
CA PHE A 32 -5.34 -20.94 -0.62
C PHE A 32 -3.90 -21.47 -0.73
N ILE A 33 -3.57 -22.54 0.00
CA ILE A 33 -2.24 -23.17 -0.06
C ILE A 33 -1.98 -23.73 -1.45
N ALA A 34 -2.94 -24.47 -2.04
CA ALA A 34 -2.78 -25.06 -3.36
C ALA A 34 -2.53 -24.00 -4.45
N THR A 35 -3.24 -22.88 -4.39
CA THR A 35 -3.04 -21.76 -5.33
C THR A 35 -1.82 -20.90 -5.00
N GLY A 36 -1.33 -20.97 -3.76
CA GLY A 36 -0.30 -20.07 -3.25
C GLY A 36 1.08 -20.68 -3.06
N VAL A 37 1.21 -22.00 -3.14
CA VAL A 37 2.46 -22.70 -2.84
C VAL A 37 3.63 -22.19 -3.69
N TRP A 38 3.39 -21.86 -4.96
CA TRP A 38 4.44 -21.42 -5.88
C TRP A 38 5.11 -20.11 -5.42
N TRP A 39 4.34 -19.13 -4.97
CA TRP A 39 4.89 -17.86 -4.48
C TRP A 39 5.44 -17.99 -3.05
N MET A 40 4.85 -18.86 -2.22
CA MET A 40 5.39 -19.17 -0.89
C MET A 40 6.79 -19.78 -0.98
N VAL A 41 7.03 -20.66 -1.96
CA VAL A 41 8.36 -21.21 -2.24
C VAL A 41 9.32 -20.10 -2.68
N GLY A 42 8.89 -19.20 -3.56
CA GLY A 42 9.69 -18.03 -3.96
C GLY A 42 10.09 -17.16 -2.77
N LEU A 43 9.15 -16.85 -1.88
CA LEU A 43 9.43 -16.08 -0.66
C LEU A 43 10.35 -16.82 0.31
N PHE A 44 10.22 -18.15 0.43
CA PHE A 44 11.12 -18.94 1.27
C PHE A 44 12.56 -18.87 0.77
N ILE A 45 12.76 -19.00 -0.55
CA ILE A 45 14.09 -18.85 -1.17
C ILE A 45 14.60 -17.43 -0.96
N GLN A 46 13.77 -16.40 -1.20
CA GLN A 46 14.17 -15.01 -0.98
C GLN A 46 14.53 -14.72 0.48
N ALA A 47 13.81 -15.29 1.45
CA ALA A 47 14.13 -15.11 2.87
C ALA A 47 15.47 -15.75 3.28
N GLN A 48 15.90 -16.81 2.58
CA GLN A 48 17.15 -17.51 2.87
C GLN A 48 18.36 -16.89 2.17
N TYR A 49 18.21 -16.44 0.92
CA TYR A 49 19.32 -16.03 0.06
C TYR A 49 19.32 -14.53 -0.31
N GLY A 50 18.18 -13.85 -0.17
CA GLY A 50 18.05 -12.44 -0.47
C GLY A 50 18.54 -11.54 0.66
N LEU A 51 18.71 -10.26 0.36
CA LEU A 51 18.94 -9.24 1.39
C LEU A 51 17.74 -9.18 2.35
N PRO A 52 17.96 -8.86 3.64
CA PRO A 52 16.88 -8.63 4.59
C PRO A 52 16.21 -7.28 4.31
N THR A 53 15.58 -7.14 3.14
CA THR A 53 15.04 -5.88 2.61
C THR A 53 14.10 -5.19 3.58
N LEU A 54 13.31 -5.94 4.36
CA LEU A 54 12.46 -5.39 5.40
C LEU A 54 13.22 -4.56 6.43
N ARG A 55 14.47 -4.90 6.76
CA ARG A 55 15.32 -4.16 7.70
C ARG A 55 16.06 -2.98 7.05
N LEU A 56 16.16 -2.99 5.72
CA LEU A 56 16.85 -1.96 4.93
C LEU A 56 15.89 -0.88 4.41
N THR A 57 14.59 -1.08 4.58
CA THR A 57 13.53 -0.22 4.03
C THR A 57 12.87 0.57 5.17
N GLU A 58 11.55 0.74 5.13
CA GLU A 58 10.87 1.71 6.00
C GLU A 58 10.91 1.33 7.48
N ASN A 59 11.19 2.33 8.33
CA ASN A 59 11.09 2.17 9.77
C ASN A 59 9.62 2.12 10.21
N TYR A 60 9.23 1.13 11.03
CA TYR A 60 7.85 1.01 11.51
C TYR A 60 7.37 2.24 12.28
N ARG A 61 8.25 2.95 13.00
CA ARG A 61 7.93 4.23 13.63
C ARG A 61 7.28 5.19 12.62
N VAL A 62 7.95 5.42 11.50
CA VAL A 62 7.47 6.27 10.39
C VAL A 62 6.16 5.75 9.80
N VAL A 63 6.05 4.42 9.64
CA VAL A 63 4.82 3.80 9.12
C VAL A 63 3.64 4.02 10.07
N SER A 64 3.88 4.00 11.38
CA SER A 64 2.85 4.16 12.41
C SER A 64 2.41 5.61 12.62
N ASP A 65 3.26 6.60 12.34
CA ASP A 65 3.00 8.02 12.63
C ASP A 65 1.71 8.54 11.97
N ALA A 66 1.40 8.07 10.76
CA ALA A 66 0.17 8.46 10.05
C ALA A 66 -1.06 7.61 10.41
N ALA A 67 -0.89 6.48 11.11
CA ALA A 67 -1.94 5.53 11.44
C ALA A 67 -2.82 6.01 12.62
N THR A 68 -3.18 7.29 12.61
CA THR A 68 -4.05 7.90 13.62
C THR A 68 -5.50 7.43 13.43
N ALA A 69 -6.23 7.24 14.52
CA ALA A 69 -7.63 6.80 14.44
C ALA A 69 -8.54 7.70 13.56
N PRO A 70 -8.44 9.04 13.59
CA PRO A 70 -9.23 9.90 12.71
C PRO A 70 -8.92 9.70 11.23
N GLU A 71 -7.64 9.60 10.86
CA GLU A 71 -7.24 9.42 9.45
C GLU A 71 -7.63 8.04 8.93
N LEU A 72 -7.46 7.00 9.75
CA LEU A 72 -7.89 5.64 9.42
C LEU A 72 -9.41 5.53 9.27
N PHE A 73 -10.18 6.25 10.09
CA PHE A 73 -11.65 6.25 10.03
C PHE A 73 -12.20 6.73 8.69
N ARG A 74 -11.51 7.68 8.06
CA ARG A 74 -11.84 8.16 6.72
C ARG A 74 -11.17 7.40 5.58
N GLY A 75 -10.57 6.23 5.87
CA GLY A 75 -9.94 5.38 4.87
C GLY A 75 -8.55 5.82 4.43
N LEU A 76 -7.94 6.79 5.13
CA LEU A 76 -6.58 7.24 4.90
C LEU A 76 -5.65 6.70 5.98
N GLY A 77 -4.60 7.42 6.37
CA GLY A 77 -3.67 6.97 7.42
C GLY A 77 -2.57 6.01 6.95
N TYR A 78 -2.44 5.79 5.64
CA TYR A 78 -1.23 5.19 5.06
C TYR A 78 -0.13 6.25 5.00
N TRP A 79 1.00 6.01 5.68
CA TRP A 79 2.08 7.00 5.87
C TRP A 79 2.57 7.66 4.57
N TYR A 80 2.69 6.89 3.49
CA TYR A 80 3.17 7.41 2.19
C TYR A 80 2.27 8.52 1.62
N PHE A 81 0.98 8.52 1.97
CA PHE A 81 0.03 9.55 1.54
C PHE A 81 0.37 10.95 2.07
N TYR A 82 1.06 11.02 3.22
CA TYR A 82 1.41 12.27 3.89
C TYR A 82 2.87 12.67 3.68
N GLY A 83 3.66 11.81 3.04
CA GLY A 83 5.07 12.07 2.80
C GLY A 83 5.29 13.20 1.81
N GLN A 84 6.42 13.90 1.99
CA GLN A 84 6.85 15.03 1.18
C GLN A 84 8.33 14.84 0.81
N GLY A 85 8.68 15.24 -0.40
CA GLY A 85 10.06 15.28 -0.91
C GLY A 85 10.46 16.69 -1.32
N ARG A 86 11.61 16.81 -2.00
CA ARG A 86 12.14 18.11 -2.47
C ARG A 86 11.21 18.82 -3.46
N VAL A 87 10.40 18.05 -4.19
CA VAL A 87 9.50 18.53 -5.25
C VAL A 87 8.03 18.60 -4.82
N GLY A 88 7.74 18.41 -3.52
CA GLY A 88 6.38 18.44 -2.98
C GLY A 88 5.90 17.09 -2.46
N ALA A 89 4.57 16.90 -2.44
CA ALA A 89 3.95 15.70 -1.89
C ALA A 89 4.26 14.47 -2.74
N TRP A 90 4.56 13.33 -2.11
CA TRP A 90 4.74 12.08 -2.87
C TRP A 90 3.45 11.64 -3.57
N ILE A 91 2.30 11.94 -2.96
CA ILE A 91 0.97 11.78 -3.54
C ILE A 91 0.32 13.15 -3.59
N GLU A 92 0.47 13.89 -4.69
CA GLU A 92 -0.06 15.25 -4.86
C GLU A 92 -1.56 15.40 -4.51
N PRO A 93 -2.45 14.43 -4.84
CA PRO A 93 -3.85 14.46 -4.41
C PRO A 93 -4.09 14.54 -2.91
N SER A 94 -3.12 14.17 -2.07
CA SER A 94 -3.26 14.22 -0.61
C SER A 94 -3.52 15.63 -0.09
N THR A 95 -3.07 16.64 -0.83
CA THR A 95 -3.29 18.07 -0.51
C THR A 95 -4.78 18.44 -0.51
N ALA A 96 -5.60 17.85 -1.39
CA ALA A 96 -7.04 18.09 -1.40
C ALA A 96 -7.70 17.55 -0.13
N TYR A 97 -7.34 16.33 0.26
CA TYR A 97 -7.88 15.62 1.43
C TYR A 97 -7.37 16.13 2.78
N THR A 98 -6.36 16.99 2.80
CA THR A 98 -5.88 17.70 4.00
C THR A 98 -6.35 19.15 4.08
N ARG A 99 -7.11 19.61 3.08
CA ARG A 99 -7.64 20.98 2.99
C ARG A 99 -9.15 20.97 2.78
N TRP A 100 -9.61 21.25 1.56
CA TRP A 100 -11.02 21.50 1.28
C TRP A 100 -11.88 20.23 1.27
N ALA A 101 -11.33 19.08 0.88
CA ALA A 101 -12.05 17.80 0.88
C ALA A 101 -12.06 17.12 2.27
N LEU A 102 -11.38 17.72 3.25
CA LEU A 102 -11.30 17.18 4.62
C LEU A 102 -12.69 16.97 5.24
N PRO A 103 -13.63 17.95 5.25
CA PRO A 103 -14.93 17.73 5.87
C PRO A 103 -15.73 16.62 5.18
N LEU A 104 -15.67 16.57 3.85
CA LEU A 104 -16.38 15.57 3.05
C LEU A 104 -15.85 14.15 3.29
N SER A 105 -14.54 14.01 3.44
CA SER A 105 -13.90 12.73 3.75
C SER A 105 -14.32 12.15 5.11
N PHE A 106 -14.72 12.99 6.07
CA PHE A 106 -15.30 12.54 7.35
C PHE A 106 -16.81 12.32 7.28
N ALA A 107 -17.54 13.10 6.48
CA ALA A 107 -19.00 13.06 6.43
C ALA A 107 -19.55 11.66 6.07
N LEU A 108 -18.96 11.00 5.07
CA LEU A 108 -19.39 9.67 4.61
C LEU A 108 -19.18 8.58 5.69
N PRO A 109 -17.99 8.41 6.28
CA PRO A 109 -17.78 7.51 7.42
C PRO A 109 -18.67 7.81 8.64
N LEU A 110 -18.85 9.09 8.99
CA LEU A 110 -19.71 9.49 10.12
C LEU A 110 -21.17 9.11 9.86
N LEU A 111 -21.66 9.33 8.64
CA LEU A 111 -23.00 8.92 8.24
C LEU A 111 -23.14 7.39 8.30
N ALA A 112 -22.15 6.65 7.81
CA ALA A 112 -22.14 5.19 7.89
C ALA A 112 -22.17 4.70 9.35
N LEU A 113 -21.39 5.33 10.24
CA LEU A 113 -21.38 5.03 11.67
C LEU A 113 -22.74 5.33 12.32
N LEU A 114 -23.35 6.46 11.97
CA LEU A 114 -24.70 6.81 12.44
C LEU A 114 -25.74 5.79 11.97
N VAL A 115 -25.71 5.41 10.68
CA VAL A 115 -26.58 4.36 10.16
C VAL A 115 -26.36 3.03 10.88
N SER A 116 -25.11 2.68 11.18
CA SER A 116 -24.78 1.45 11.92
C SER A 116 -25.42 1.41 13.31
N ALA A 117 -25.65 2.56 13.95
CA ALA A 117 -26.28 2.65 15.28
C ALA A 117 -27.80 2.35 15.23
N PHE A 118 -28.48 2.78 14.17
CA PHE A 118 -29.95 2.76 14.10
C PHE A 118 -30.53 1.66 13.21
N VAL A 119 -29.86 1.31 12.11
CA VAL A 119 -30.38 0.34 11.14
C VAL A 119 -30.04 -1.08 11.57
N LYS A 120 -31.08 -1.90 11.76
CA LYS A 120 -30.97 -3.31 12.14
C LYS A 120 -31.16 -4.20 10.92
N PHE A 121 -30.25 -5.15 10.74
CA PHE A 121 -30.34 -6.21 9.74
C PHE A 121 -29.53 -7.42 10.21
N ARG A 122 -29.79 -8.59 9.61
CA ARG A 122 -29.27 -9.89 10.05
C ARG A 122 -27.76 -9.90 10.32
N TYR A 123 -26.97 -9.29 9.44
CA TYR A 123 -25.50 -9.36 9.48
C TYR A 123 -24.83 -8.11 10.10
N ARG A 124 -25.60 -7.24 10.76
CA ARG A 124 -25.09 -6.00 11.37
C ARG A 124 -23.94 -6.24 12.33
N GLY A 125 -24.08 -7.22 13.24
CA GLY A 125 -23.07 -7.48 14.26
C GLY A 125 -21.73 -7.93 13.68
N HIS A 126 -21.77 -8.75 12.62
CA HIS A 126 -20.56 -9.14 11.90
C HIS A 126 -19.84 -7.93 11.29
N LEU A 127 -20.57 -7.03 10.64
CA LEU A 127 -19.98 -5.84 10.01
C LEU A 127 -19.43 -4.87 11.05
N LEU A 128 -20.09 -4.71 12.20
CA LEU A 128 -19.54 -3.94 13.32
C LEU A 128 -18.25 -4.57 13.85
N ALA A 129 -18.21 -5.90 14.00
CA ALA A 129 -17.00 -6.60 14.41
C ALA A 129 -15.87 -6.43 13.37
N LEU A 130 -16.18 -6.54 12.08
CA LEU A 130 -15.23 -6.32 10.99
C LEU A 130 -14.68 -4.88 10.99
N MET A 131 -15.57 -3.89 11.12
CA MET A 131 -15.24 -2.47 11.23
C MET A 131 -14.32 -2.20 12.42
N PHE A 132 -14.65 -2.75 13.60
CA PHE A 132 -13.89 -2.55 14.82
C PHE A 132 -12.52 -3.25 14.78
N ILE A 133 -12.47 -4.53 14.39
CA ILE A 133 -11.22 -5.30 14.32
C ILE A 133 -10.27 -4.72 13.28
N SER A 134 -10.77 -4.31 12.11
CA SER A 134 -9.93 -3.64 11.10
C SER A 134 -9.41 -2.31 11.59
N MET A 135 -10.22 -1.48 12.26
CA MET A 135 -9.76 -0.23 12.85
C MET A 135 -8.64 -0.45 13.89
N LEU A 136 -8.84 -1.40 14.82
CA LEU A 136 -7.84 -1.71 15.84
C LEU A 136 -6.52 -2.20 15.23
N ILE A 137 -6.58 -3.10 14.25
CA ILE A 137 -5.38 -3.59 13.57
C ILE A 137 -4.72 -2.45 12.80
N ALA A 138 -5.49 -1.61 12.11
CA ALA A 138 -4.96 -0.50 11.32
C ALA A 138 -4.19 0.51 12.16
N ILE A 139 -4.69 0.85 13.36
CA ILE A 139 -4.02 1.74 14.33
C ILE A 139 -2.66 1.13 14.75
N GLY A 140 -2.59 -0.19 14.91
CA GLY A 140 -1.36 -0.88 15.28
C GLY A 140 -0.78 -0.34 16.58
N SER A 141 0.46 0.16 16.52
CA SER A 141 1.16 0.75 17.66
C SER A 141 1.08 2.28 17.75
N HIS A 142 0.25 2.97 16.96
CA HIS A 142 0.19 4.44 17.03
C HIS A 142 -0.43 4.91 18.37
N PRO A 143 0.14 5.93 19.05
CA PRO A 143 1.44 6.55 18.81
C PRO A 143 2.60 5.65 19.28
N TYR A 144 3.69 5.58 18.51
CA TYR A 144 4.78 4.62 18.72
C TYR A 144 5.49 4.74 20.08
N ASP A 145 5.65 5.97 20.59
CA ASP A 145 6.38 6.26 21.84
C ASP A 145 5.53 6.06 23.09
N SER A 146 4.23 6.25 22.99
CA SER A 146 3.28 6.11 24.10
C SER A 146 2.11 5.16 23.74
N PRO A 147 2.39 3.92 23.29
CA PRO A 147 1.36 3.03 22.80
C PRO A 147 0.50 2.50 23.96
N SER A 148 -0.76 2.21 23.62
CA SER A 148 -1.69 1.45 24.46
C SER A 148 -1.13 0.06 24.79
N LEU A 149 -1.76 -0.68 25.71
CA LEU A 149 -1.33 -2.05 26.05
C LEU A 149 -1.26 -2.97 24.81
N LEU A 150 -2.29 -2.95 23.96
CA LEU A 150 -2.29 -3.71 22.70
C LEU A 150 -1.27 -3.15 21.70
N GLY A 151 -1.14 -1.83 21.63
CA GLY A 151 -0.14 -1.19 20.77
C GLY A 151 1.29 -1.56 21.15
N ARG A 152 1.60 -1.77 22.44
CA ARG A 152 2.90 -2.28 22.91
C ARG A 152 3.17 -3.68 22.37
N VAL A 153 2.20 -4.59 22.51
CA VAL A 153 2.32 -5.96 21.98
C VAL A 153 2.60 -5.92 20.48
N PHE A 154 1.87 -5.07 19.75
CA PHE A 154 2.07 -4.91 18.32
C PHE A 154 3.47 -4.35 18.00
N ARG A 155 3.90 -3.31 18.71
CA ARG A 155 5.23 -2.71 18.55
C ARG A 155 6.34 -3.72 18.78
N GLU A 156 6.31 -4.46 19.88
CA GLU A 156 7.33 -5.47 20.18
C GLU A 156 7.31 -6.59 19.13
N TRP A 157 6.14 -6.97 18.62
CA TRP A 157 6.06 -7.96 17.53
C TRP A 157 6.72 -7.46 16.23
N THR A 158 6.66 -6.16 15.93
CA THR A 158 7.38 -5.58 14.79
C THR A 158 8.91 -5.60 14.90
N LEU A 159 9.47 -6.03 16.02
CA LEU A 159 10.91 -6.32 16.13
C LEU A 159 11.27 -7.70 15.54
N SER A 160 10.28 -8.57 15.30
CA SER A 160 10.45 -9.84 14.59
C SER A 160 10.30 -9.66 13.08
N ASP A 161 10.89 -10.55 12.28
CA ASP A 161 10.75 -10.50 10.81
C ASP A 161 9.28 -10.65 10.38
N SER A 162 8.50 -11.47 11.10
CA SER A 162 7.07 -11.65 10.83
C SER A 162 6.24 -10.39 11.09
N GLY A 163 6.58 -9.63 12.14
CA GLY A 163 5.92 -8.37 12.44
C GLY A 163 6.35 -7.26 11.48
N LEU A 164 7.63 -7.22 11.08
CA LEU A 164 8.11 -6.31 10.04
C LEU A 164 7.40 -6.56 8.69
N ALA A 165 7.17 -7.82 8.33
CA ALA A 165 6.42 -8.17 7.12
C ALA A 165 4.98 -7.63 7.14
N LEU A 166 4.42 -7.41 8.33
CA LEU A 166 3.06 -6.90 8.55
C LEU A 166 3.04 -5.47 9.12
N ARG A 167 4.17 -4.74 9.02
CA ARG A 167 4.33 -3.38 9.57
C ARG A 167 3.36 -2.36 9.00
N SER A 168 2.93 -2.52 7.74
CA SER A 168 1.97 -1.63 7.09
C SER A 168 0.54 -1.97 7.52
N THR A 169 0.22 -1.72 8.78
CA THR A 169 -1.08 -2.01 9.38
C THR A 169 -2.28 -1.40 8.65
N PRO A 170 -2.20 -0.20 8.03
CA PRO A 170 -3.33 0.37 7.29
C PRO A 170 -3.76 -0.46 6.05
N ARG A 171 -2.99 -1.49 5.64
CA ARG A 171 -3.42 -2.41 4.56
C ARG A 171 -4.70 -3.18 4.89
N VAL A 172 -5.16 -3.19 6.15
CA VAL A 172 -6.45 -3.78 6.55
C VAL A 172 -7.67 -2.86 6.29
N LEU A 173 -7.44 -1.58 6.00
CA LEU A 173 -8.50 -0.57 5.80
C LEU A 173 -9.57 -0.91 4.75
N PRO A 174 -9.30 -1.67 3.67
CA PRO A 174 -10.37 -2.09 2.76
C PRO A 174 -11.52 -2.82 3.47
N LEU A 175 -11.27 -3.52 4.58
CA LEU A 175 -12.31 -4.17 5.38
C LEU A 175 -13.16 -3.16 6.18
N LEU A 176 -12.54 -2.09 6.68
CA LEU A 176 -13.23 -0.97 7.31
C LEU A 176 -14.14 -0.30 6.29
N LEU A 177 -13.58 0.06 5.12
CA LEU A 177 -14.30 0.74 4.04
C LEU A 177 -15.46 -0.09 3.50
N LEU A 178 -15.26 -1.41 3.34
CA LEU A 178 -16.35 -2.32 2.99
C LEU A 178 -17.50 -2.26 4.01
N SER A 179 -17.17 -2.25 5.31
CA SER A 179 -18.17 -2.17 6.37
C SER A 179 -18.94 -0.85 6.31
N LEU A 180 -18.25 0.27 6.14
CA LEU A 180 -18.86 1.60 6.00
C LEU A 180 -19.77 1.67 4.76
N ALA A 181 -19.32 1.14 3.62
CA ALA A 181 -20.10 1.10 2.38
C ALA A 181 -21.40 0.29 2.54
N VAL A 182 -21.32 -0.89 3.19
CA VAL A 182 -22.51 -1.71 3.45
C VAL A 182 -23.47 -1.00 4.42
N PHE A 183 -22.96 -0.28 5.43
CA PHE A 183 -23.84 0.52 6.30
C PHE A 183 -24.54 1.64 5.55
N LEU A 184 -23.84 2.40 4.69
CA LEU A 184 -24.49 3.43 3.86
C LEU A 184 -25.61 2.83 2.99
N GLY A 185 -25.33 1.72 2.31
CA GLY A 185 -26.34 1.00 1.52
C GLY A 185 -27.52 0.50 2.35
N ALA A 186 -27.26 -0.03 3.56
CA ALA A 186 -28.31 -0.44 4.48
C ALA A 186 -29.19 0.74 4.94
N GLY A 187 -28.62 1.94 5.08
CA GLY A 187 -29.35 3.17 5.37
C GLY A 187 -30.34 3.55 4.27
N ILE A 188 -29.88 3.52 3.02
CA ILE A 188 -30.73 3.73 1.84
C ILE A 188 -31.83 2.67 1.76
N ALA A 189 -31.48 1.40 1.93
CA ALA A 189 -32.44 0.30 1.92
C ALA A 189 -33.50 0.45 3.04
N ALA A 190 -33.11 0.87 4.24
CA ALA A 190 -34.05 1.17 5.31
C ALA A 190 -34.99 2.33 4.94
N LEU A 191 -34.46 3.42 4.36
CA LEU A 191 -35.28 4.54 3.90
C LEU A 191 -36.30 4.11 2.83
N SER A 192 -35.95 3.19 1.94
CA SER A 192 -36.89 2.67 0.93
C SER A 192 -38.14 2.06 1.57
N SER A 193 -37.98 1.42 2.73
CA SER A 193 -39.05 0.72 3.45
C SER A 193 -39.93 1.67 4.27
N PHE A 194 -39.37 2.78 4.79
CA PHE A 194 -40.09 3.71 5.66
C PHE A 194 -40.57 4.99 4.95
N ARG A 195 -39.79 5.53 4.02
CA ARG A 195 -40.06 6.79 3.30
C ARG A 195 -39.49 6.76 1.87
N PRO A 196 -40.16 6.09 0.92
CA PRO A 196 -39.62 5.86 -0.43
C PRO A 196 -39.31 7.15 -1.21
N ARG A 197 -40.07 8.23 -0.98
CA ARG A 197 -39.77 9.55 -1.61
C ARG A 197 -38.45 10.17 -1.12
N VAL A 198 -38.08 9.91 0.13
CA VAL A 198 -36.82 10.43 0.74
C VAL A 198 -35.63 9.57 0.31
N GLU A 199 -35.86 8.28 0.06
CA GLU A 199 -34.82 7.37 -0.40
C GLU A 199 -34.15 7.85 -1.68
N HIS A 200 -34.90 8.22 -2.72
CA HIS A 200 -34.31 8.70 -3.98
C HIS A 200 -33.43 9.94 -3.76
N PHE A 201 -33.90 10.88 -2.94
CA PHE A 201 -33.12 12.07 -2.59
C PHE A 201 -31.86 11.71 -1.82
N ALA A 202 -31.95 10.81 -0.83
CA ALA A 202 -30.80 10.35 -0.07
C ALA A 202 -29.77 9.61 -0.95
N THR A 203 -30.24 8.77 -1.87
CA THR A 203 -29.40 8.07 -2.84
C THR A 203 -28.65 9.04 -3.74
N ILE A 204 -29.34 10.05 -4.30
CA ILE A 204 -28.69 11.09 -5.12
C ILE A 204 -27.69 11.88 -4.27
N LEU A 205 -28.08 12.32 -3.07
CA LEU A 205 -27.21 13.10 -2.19
C LEU A 205 -25.94 12.33 -1.80
N ILE A 206 -26.07 11.08 -1.36
CA ILE A 206 -24.92 10.22 -1.01
C ILE A 206 -24.02 10.00 -2.24
N SER A 207 -24.61 9.75 -3.41
CA SER A 207 -23.85 9.59 -4.66
C SER A 207 -23.06 10.86 -5.01
N LEU A 208 -23.68 12.04 -4.89
CA LEU A 208 -23.00 13.32 -5.10
C LEU A 208 -21.89 13.57 -4.08
N LEU A 209 -22.09 13.21 -2.82
CA LEU A 209 -21.04 13.29 -1.79
C LEU A 209 -19.86 12.36 -2.10
N ILE A 210 -20.13 11.14 -2.58
CA ILE A 210 -19.08 10.20 -3.02
C ILE A 210 -18.32 10.77 -4.21
N ILE A 211 -19.02 11.26 -5.24
CA ILE A 211 -18.39 11.87 -6.43
C ILE A 211 -17.57 13.11 -6.02
N GLY A 212 -18.09 13.95 -5.14
CA GLY A 212 -17.37 15.10 -4.59
C GLY A 212 -16.12 14.68 -3.83
N ASN A 213 -16.16 13.56 -3.10
CA ASN A 213 -15.01 13.04 -2.36
C ASN A 213 -13.96 12.41 -3.29
N LEU A 214 -14.32 12.01 -4.51
CA LEU A 214 -13.41 11.52 -5.54
C LEU A 214 -12.79 12.66 -6.36
N SER A 215 -12.55 13.81 -5.74
CA SER A 215 -12.14 15.02 -6.45
C SER A 215 -10.89 14.91 -7.33
N PRO A 216 -9.83 14.18 -6.94
CA PRO A 216 -8.68 14.02 -7.84
C PRO A 216 -9.03 13.33 -9.16
N LEU A 217 -10.06 12.49 -9.19
CA LEU A 217 -10.48 11.78 -10.39
C LEU A 217 -11.06 12.75 -11.44
N TRP A 218 -12.05 13.56 -11.08
CA TRP A 218 -12.69 14.47 -12.03
C TRP A 218 -11.93 15.78 -12.25
N MET A 219 -10.97 16.11 -11.40
CA MET A 219 -9.99 17.18 -11.64
C MET A 219 -8.86 16.75 -12.58
N GLY A 220 -8.79 15.47 -13.00
CA GLY A 220 -7.71 14.95 -13.84
C GLY A 220 -6.35 14.80 -13.11
N ASN A 221 -6.35 14.91 -11.79
CA ASN A 221 -5.15 14.91 -10.95
C ASN A 221 -4.95 13.55 -10.25
N LEU A 222 -5.54 12.46 -10.75
CA LEU A 222 -5.40 11.14 -10.12
C LEU A 222 -3.92 10.68 -10.10
N LEU A 223 -3.21 11.00 -11.19
CA LEU A 223 -1.76 10.87 -11.29
C LEU A 223 -1.15 12.27 -11.12
N GLY A 224 -0.32 12.43 -10.10
CA GLY A 224 0.39 13.70 -9.87
C GLY A 224 1.29 14.06 -11.06
N GLU A 225 1.53 15.35 -11.28
CA GLU A 225 2.36 15.85 -12.38
C GLU A 225 3.76 15.24 -12.35
N THR A 226 4.31 15.04 -11.15
CA THR A 226 5.66 14.47 -10.95
C THR A 226 5.81 13.01 -11.35
N VAL A 227 4.72 12.26 -11.51
CA VAL A 227 4.72 10.86 -11.99
C VAL A 227 4.23 10.73 -13.43
N GLN A 228 3.80 11.83 -14.05
CA GLN A 228 3.42 11.82 -15.47
C GLN A 228 4.68 11.68 -16.34
N ARG A 229 4.53 10.87 -17.38
CA ARG A 229 5.55 10.65 -18.40
C ARG A 229 4.89 10.26 -19.72
N PRO A 230 5.55 10.48 -20.86
CA PRO A 230 5.15 9.87 -22.12
C PRO A 230 5.00 8.35 -21.98
N GLU A 231 4.01 7.81 -22.68
CA GLU A 231 3.80 6.35 -22.76
C GLU A 231 5.01 5.66 -23.38
N LYS A 232 5.54 6.25 -24.46
CA LYS A 232 6.72 5.76 -25.17
C LYS A 232 7.99 6.29 -24.53
N ILE A 233 8.93 5.39 -24.27
CA ILE A 233 10.28 5.75 -23.86
C ILE A 233 10.96 6.44 -25.05
N PRO A 234 11.73 7.53 -24.85
CA PRO A 234 12.43 8.19 -25.94
C PRO A 234 13.37 7.27 -26.72
N GLU A 235 13.44 7.47 -28.04
CA GLU A 235 14.18 6.60 -28.97
C GLU A 235 15.64 6.38 -28.59
N TYR A 236 16.32 7.39 -28.07
CA TYR A 236 17.73 7.28 -27.69
C TYR A 236 18.00 6.22 -26.60
N TRP A 237 17.00 5.87 -25.76
CA TRP A 237 17.12 4.76 -24.82
C TRP A 237 17.03 3.40 -25.51
N HIS A 238 16.21 3.28 -26.55
CA HIS A 238 16.15 2.09 -27.40
C HIS A 238 17.46 1.92 -28.16
N GLU A 239 17.94 2.98 -28.81
CA GLU A 239 19.24 2.97 -29.51
C GLU A 239 20.40 2.60 -28.56
N THR A 240 20.37 3.12 -27.31
CA THR A 240 21.36 2.78 -26.29
C THR A 240 21.29 1.32 -25.89
N ALA A 241 20.08 0.78 -25.67
CA ALA A 241 19.87 -0.62 -25.32
C ALA A 241 20.37 -1.55 -26.45
N ASP A 242 20.00 -1.27 -27.70
CA ASP A 242 20.43 -2.03 -28.88
C ASP A 242 21.95 -2.00 -29.04
N TYR A 243 22.57 -0.83 -28.83
CA TYR A 243 24.02 -0.70 -28.85
C TYR A 243 24.67 -1.57 -27.76
N LEU A 244 24.17 -1.52 -26.53
CA LEU A 244 24.72 -2.32 -25.42
C LEU A 244 24.55 -3.83 -25.64
N GLU A 245 23.42 -4.26 -26.21
CA GLU A 245 23.15 -5.67 -26.53
C GLU A 245 24.07 -6.18 -27.65
N SER A 246 24.29 -5.37 -28.69
CA SER A 246 25.16 -5.73 -29.83
C SER A 246 26.63 -5.98 -29.44
N ASN A 247 27.08 -5.45 -28.29
CA ASN A 247 28.43 -5.65 -27.75
C ASN A 247 28.56 -6.96 -26.94
N GLY A 248 27.51 -7.78 -26.88
CA GLY A 248 27.48 -9.09 -26.22
C GLY A 248 27.31 -9.03 -24.70
N SER A 249 27.15 -10.21 -24.09
CA SER A 249 26.73 -10.37 -22.68
C SER A 249 27.84 -10.84 -21.73
N LYS A 250 29.11 -10.80 -22.16
CA LYS A 250 30.26 -11.25 -21.32
C LYS A 250 30.45 -10.40 -20.06
N THR A 251 30.05 -9.14 -20.10
CA THR A 251 30.10 -8.22 -18.96
C THR A 251 28.73 -7.59 -18.74
N ARG A 252 28.51 -7.09 -17.52
CA ARG A 252 27.30 -6.33 -17.17
C ARG A 252 27.42 -4.87 -17.58
N VAL A 253 26.28 -4.21 -17.75
CA VAL A 253 26.15 -2.76 -17.90
C VAL A 253 26.05 -2.13 -16.51
N LEU A 254 26.90 -1.13 -16.24
CA LEU A 254 26.83 -0.32 -15.02
C LEU A 254 26.28 1.07 -15.38
N GLU A 255 25.09 1.41 -14.91
CA GLU A 255 24.50 2.75 -15.11
C GLU A 255 24.93 3.70 -14.00
N ILE A 256 25.45 4.87 -14.39
CA ILE A 256 26.00 5.90 -13.49
C ILE A 256 25.55 7.30 -13.92
N PRO A 257 25.43 8.27 -12.99
CA PRO A 257 25.50 8.09 -11.54
C PRO A 257 24.29 7.31 -11.01
N GLY A 258 24.43 6.73 -9.82
CA GLY A 258 23.33 6.12 -9.10
C GLY A 258 22.24 7.13 -8.75
N ALA A 259 21.02 6.64 -8.63
CA ALA A 259 19.86 7.42 -8.25
C ALA A 259 18.98 6.61 -7.29
N ASP A 260 18.42 7.24 -6.25
CA ASP A 260 17.50 6.52 -5.34
C ASP A 260 16.27 5.99 -6.11
N PHE A 261 15.78 6.78 -7.06
CA PHE A 261 14.72 6.45 -8.01
C PHE A 261 15.04 7.08 -9.38
N SER A 262 14.63 6.42 -10.45
CA SER A 262 14.87 6.89 -11.83
C SER A 262 13.90 7.99 -12.25
N ALA A 263 14.31 9.24 -12.02
CA ALA A 263 13.62 10.43 -12.48
C ALA A 263 14.38 11.07 -13.66
N TYR A 264 13.83 10.95 -14.87
CA TYR A 264 14.40 11.52 -16.07
C TYR A 264 13.81 12.89 -16.39
N ARG A 265 14.49 13.65 -17.26
CA ARG A 265 13.97 14.95 -17.75
C ARG A 265 12.64 14.83 -18.50
N TRP A 266 12.36 13.66 -19.07
CA TRP A 266 11.13 13.38 -19.80
C TRP A 266 10.04 12.76 -18.92
N GLY A 267 10.32 12.46 -17.65
CA GLY A 267 9.35 11.91 -16.71
C GLY A 267 9.98 10.96 -15.70
N ASN A 268 9.19 10.57 -14.69
CA ASN A 268 9.61 9.67 -13.62
C ASN A 268 9.12 8.25 -13.88
N SER A 269 10.04 7.30 -14.06
CA SER A 269 9.71 5.89 -14.25
C SER A 269 9.73 5.08 -12.95
N GLY A 270 10.27 5.65 -11.86
CA GLY A 270 10.51 4.95 -10.60
C GLY A 270 11.76 4.07 -10.66
N ASP A 271 11.80 3.15 -11.63
CA ASP A 271 12.88 2.19 -11.87
C ASP A 271 13.67 2.53 -13.15
N PRO A 272 14.95 2.14 -13.27
CA PRO A 272 15.73 2.33 -14.50
C PRO A 272 15.07 1.65 -15.72
N VAL A 273 15.16 2.28 -16.89
CA VAL A 273 14.52 1.75 -18.11
C VAL A 273 15.31 0.65 -18.79
N LEU A 274 16.64 0.64 -18.68
CA LEU A 274 17.49 -0.31 -19.39
C LEU A 274 17.16 -1.79 -19.12
N PRO A 275 16.91 -2.24 -17.87
CA PRO A 275 16.51 -3.62 -17.60
C PRO A 275 15.23 -4.08 -18.30
N GLY A 276 14.38 -3.15 -18.75
CA GLY A 276 13.18 -3.45 -19.54
C GLY A 276 13.38 -3.37 -21.06
N LEU A 277 14.55 -2.89 -21.51
CA LEU A 277 14.86 -2.66 -22.93
C LEU A 277 15.96 -3.59 -23.47
N MET A 278 16.72 -4.26 -22.59
CA MET A 278 17.80 -5.18 -22.97
C MET A 278 17.81 -6.42 -22.07
N ASP A 279 18.39 -7.52 -22.56
CA ASP A 279 18.57 -8.76 -21.80
C ASP A 279 19.94 -8.84 -21.12
N ARG A 280 20.87 -7.95 -21.50
CA ARG A 280 22.21 -7.88 -20.90
C ARG A 280 22.15 -7.61 -19.38
N PRO A 281 22.95 -8.34 -18.56
CA PRO A 281 22.98 -8.12 -17.12
C PRO A 281 23.27 -6.66 -16.76
N TYR A 282 22.50 -6.14 -15.79
CA TYR A 282 22.52 -4.74 -15.38
C TYR A 282 22.97 -4.57 -13.94
N ALA A 283 23.54 -3.41 -13.62
CA ALA A 283 23.79 -2.96 -12.26
C ALA A 283 23.67 -1.43 -12.18
N SER A 284 23.08 -0.93 -11.11
CA SER A 284 23.10 0.48 -10.73
C SER A 284 22.94 0.62 -9.22
N ARG A 285 23.29 1.80 -8.70
CA ARG A 285 23.04 2.13 -7.31
C ARG A 285 21.64 2.74 -7.21
N GLU A 286 20.74 2.00 -6.57
CA GLU A 286 19.33 2.38 -6.31
C GLU A 286 19.06 2.55 -4.81
N LEU A 287 17.86 3.03 -4.43
CA LEU A 287 17.48 3.17 -3.01
C LEU A 287 17.45 1.82 -2.30
N ILE A 288 16.82 0.82 -2.93
CA ILE A 288 16.77 -0.55 -2.42
C ILE A 288 17.76 -1.37 -3.23
N PRO A 289 18.90 -1.79 -2.64
CA PRO A 289 19.90 -2.53 -3.39
C PRO A 289 19.39 -3.93 -3.74
N LEU A 290 19.80 -4.39 -4.93
CA LEU A 290 19.66 -5.77 -5.36
C LEU A 290 21.00 -6.52 -5.23
N GLY A 291 20.95 -7.82 -4.98
CA GLY A 291 22.14 -8.66 -4.83
C GLY A 291 22.50 -8.98 -3.39
N THR A 292 23.79 -9.07 -3.08
CA THR A 292 24.30 -9.38 -1.74
C THR A 292 24.72 -8.10 -1.00
N GLY A 293 24.92 -8.18 0.32
CA GLY A 293 25.43 -7.05 1.12
C GLY A 293 26.73 -6.47 0.55
N PRO A 294 27.76 -7.31 0.29
CA PRO A 294 29.01 -6.84 -0.30
C PRO A 294 28.86 -6.19 -1.68
N SER A 295 27.97 -6.68 -2.55
CA SER A 295 27.76 -6.04 -3.86
C SER A 295 27.07 -4.68 -3.73
N ALA A 296 26.12 -4.56 -2.81
CA ALA A 296 25.46 -3.29 -2.51
C ALA A 296 26.45 -2.27 -1.94
N GLU A 297 27.29 -2.67 -0.99
CA GLU A 297 28.33 -1.81 -0.40
C GLU A 297 29.32 -1.33 -1.46
N LEU A 298 29.74 -2.20 -2.37
CA LEU A 298 30.61 -1.84 -3.49
C LEU A 298 29.97 -0.77 -4.39
N LEU A 299 28.71 -0.96 -4.80
CA LEU A 299 27.99 0.00 -5.63
C LEU A 299 27.81 1.35 -4.92
N VAL A 300 27.49 1.34 -3.62
CA VAL A 300 27.36 2.57 -2.81
C VAL A 300 28.71 3.28 -2.66
N ALA A 301 29.78 2.55 -2.37
CA ALA A 301 31.12 3.13 -2.24
C ALA A 301 31.61 3.73 -3.57
N PHE A 302 31.37 3.03 -4.67
CA PHE A 302 31.70 3.49 -6.01
C PHE A 302 30.91 4.76 -6.37
N ASP A 303 29.58 4.75 -6.20
CA ASP A 303 28.74 5.90 -6.52
C ASP A 303 29.06 7.11 -5.64
N ARG A 304 29.41 6.89 -4.36
CA ARG A 304 29.82 7.97 -3.44
C ARG A 304 30.98 8.79 -3.99
N GLU A 305 31.98 8.16 -4.61
CA GLU A 305 33.10 8.89 -5.20
C GLU A 305 32.64 9.78 -6.37
N ILE A 306 31.63 9.36 -7.13
CA ILE A 306 31.02 10.17 -8.21
C ILE A 306 30.24 11.34 -7.60
N GLN A 307 29.35 11.06 -6.64
CA GLN A 307 28.49 12.07 -6.00
C GLN A 307 29.31 13.14 -5.25
N GLU A 308 30.44 12.76 -4.65
CA GLU A 308 31.32 13.67 -3.91
C GLU A 308 32.42 14.30 -4.79
N GLY A 309 32.40 14.05 -6.12
CA GLY A 309 33.32 14.66 -7.08
C GLY A 309 34.78 14.20 -6.96
N ARG A 310 35.02 13.06 -6.34
CA ARG A 310 36.37 12.45 -6.16
C ARG A 310 36.67 11.31 -7.13
N PHE A 311 35.70 10.92 -7.93
CA PHE A 311 35.83 9.80 -8.85
C PHE A 311 36.97 9.97 -9.85
N ASN A 312 37.93 9.04 -9.83
CA ASN A 312 38.97 8.95 -10.83
C ASN A 312 38.48 8.14 -12.03
N LYS A 313 38.21 8.79 -13.17
CA LYS A 313 37.74 8.12 -14.38
C LYS A 313 38.67 7.01 -14.88
N ASN A 314 39.97 7.11 -14.61
CA ASN A 314 40.96 6.12 -15.02
C ASN A 314 40.99 4.88 -14.11
N SER A 315 40.25 4.87 -13.00
CA SER A 315 40.14 3.68 -12.14
C SER A 315 39.03 2.72 -12.57
N LEU A 316 38.19 3.10 -13.54
CA LEU A 316 37.19 2.21 -14.13
C LEU A 316 37.80 1.50 -15.34
N ALA A 317 37.76 0.17 -15.33
CA ALA A 317 38.20 -0.63 -16.48
C ALA A 317 37.34 -0.29 -17.72
N PRO A 318 37.95 -0.29 -18.93
CA PRO A 318 37.25 0.05 -20.18
C PRO A 318 36.12 -0.90 -20.54
#